data_AF-L7VU27-F1
#
_entry.id   AF-L7VU27-F1
#
_cell.length_a   1.000
_cell.length_b   1.000
_cell.length_c   1.000
_cell.angle_alpha   90.00
_cell.angle_beta   90.00
_cell.angle_gamma   90.00
#
_symmetry.space_group_name_H-M   'P 1'
#
loop_
_entity.id
_entity.type
_entity.pdbx_description
1 polymer ?
#
loop_
_entity_poly.entity_id
_entity_poly.type
_entity_poly.pdbx_seq_one_letter_code
_entity_poly.pdbx_strand_id
1 'polypeptide(L)' 'MQQAKFTLTPPLVDFLGNYKRYGFKDKSSMVRAALLQLQEEIEQEKLQQSADLYAELYAEDAELFELTEAAVADWPE' A
#
# COMPACT_ATOMS: atom_id res chain seq x y z
N MET A 1 -0.85 -17.98 17.91
CA MET A 1 0.05 -17.61 16.79
C MET A 1 0.08 -18.76 15.81
N GLN A 2 -0.24 -18.51 14.54
CA GLN A 2 -0.04 -19.49 13.48
C GLN A 2 1.39 -19.36 12.94
N GLN A 3 2.03 -20.48 12.63
CA GLN A 3 3.39 -20.52 12.11
C GLN A 3 3.36 -20.86 10.62
N ALA A 4 4.10 -20.10 9.83
CA ALA A 4 4.40 -20.42 8.44
C ALA A 4 5.90 -20.72 8.30
N LYS A 5 6.24 -21.72 7.50
CA LYS A 5 7.62 -22.04 7.11
C LYS A 5 7.82 -21.64 5.65
N PHE A 6 8.91 -20.94 5.37
CA PHE A 6 9.26 -20.48 4.04
C PHE A 6 10.75 -20.70 3.82
N THR A 7 11.11 -20.98 2.58
CA THR A 7 12.51 -21.10 2.15
C THR A 7 13.00 -19.72 1.74
N LEU A 8 14.16 -19.33 2.25
CA LEU A 8 14.81 -18.07 1.89
C LEU A 8 16.05 -18.34 1.04
N THR A 9 16.33 -17.45 0.12
CA THR A 9 17.60 -17.44 -0.60
C THR A 9 18.74 -17.06 0.37
N PRO A 10 19.99 -17.48 0.10
CA PRO A 10 21.11 -17.16 0.99
C PRO A 10 21.25 -15.66 1.34
N PRO A 11 21.10 -14.70 0.39
CA PRO A 11 21.14 -13.28 0.71
C PRO A 11 20.06 -12.83 1.70
N LEU A 12 18.85 -13.39 1.60
CA LEU A 12 17.75 -13.08 2.53
C LEU A 12 17.99 -13.69 3.92
N VAL A 13 18.64 -14.86 4.00
CA VAL A 13 19.06 -15.45 5.27
C VAL A 13 20.09 -14.55 5.96
N ASP A 14 21.06 -14.04 5.22
CA ASP A 14 22.09 -13.14 5.75
C ASP A 14 21.50 -11.80 6.18
N PHE A 15 20.63 -11.22 5.36
CA PHE A 15 19.89 -10.00 5.69
C PHE A 15 19.08 -10.17 6.98
N LEU A 16 18.29 -11.25 7.06
CA LEU A 16 17.49 -11.57 8.25
C LEU A 16 18.36 -11.91 9.46
N GLY A 17 19.55 -12.49 9.24
CA GLY A 17 20.55 -12.76 10.29
C GLY A 17 21.05 -11.49 10.96
N ASN A 18 21.07 -10.37 10.25
CA ASN A 18 21.49 -9.06 10.73
C ASN A 18 20.38 -8.27 11.45
N TYR A 19 19.23 -8.89 11.77
CA TYR A 19 18.06 -8.23 12.40
C TYR A 19 18.40 -7.28 13.56
N LYS A 20 19.37 -7.63 14.42
CA LYS A 20 19.79 -6.78 15.55
C LYS A 20 20.40 -5.45 15.10
N ARG A 21 21.11 -5.43 13.97
CA ARG A 21 21.72 -4.20 13.43
C ARG A 21 20.67 -3.17 13.01
N TYR A 22 19.47 -3.64 12.71
CA TYR A 22 18.33 -2.79 12.33
C TYR A 22 17.37 -2.51 13.52
N GLY A 23 17.76 -2.88 14.75
CA GLY A 23 16.97 -2.59 15.95
C GLY A 23 15.85 -3.60 16.26
N PHE A 24 15.77 -4.71 15.54
CA PHE A 24 14.76 -5.74 15.80
C PHE A 24 15.16 -6.65 16.97
N LYS A 25 14.18 -7.05 17.77
CA LYS A 25 14.37 -7.98 18.91
C LYS A 25 14.68 -9.41 18.48
N ASP A 26 14.08 -9.85 17.38
CA ASP A 26 14.19 -11.19 16.81
C ASP A 26 13.86 -11.18 15.31
N LYS A 27 14.21 -12.26 14.60
CA LYS A 27 13.93 -12.43 13.17
C LYS A 27 12.44 -12.31 12.84
N SER A 28 11.58 -12.83 13.72
CA SER A 28 10.12 -12.81 13.51
C SER A 28 9.56 -11.39 13.56
N SER A 29 10.10 -10.51 14.39
CA SER A 29 9.71 -9.10 14.46
C SER A 29 10.09 -8.33 13.19
N MET A 30 11.25 -8.62 12.62
CA MET A 30 11.69 -8.06 11.35
C MET A 30 10.80 -8.53 10.18
N VAL A 31 10.53 -9.84 10.10
CA VAL A 31 9.65 -10.40 9.06
C VAL A 31 8.24 -9.85 9.19
N ARG A 32 7.72 -9.69 10.41
CA ARG A 32 6.40 -9.08 10.63
C ARG A 32 6.36 -7.64 10.13
N ALA A 33 7.38 -6.83 10.44
CA ALA A 33 7.45 -5.45 9.96
C ALA A 33 7.46 -5.39 8.42
N ALA A 34 8.26 -6.24 7.79
CA ALA A 34 8.31 -6.32 6.32
C ALA A 34 6.97 -6.75 5.71
N LEU A 35 6.27 -7.72 6.30
CA LEU A 35 4.96 -8.15 5.81
C LEU A 35 3.86 -7.08 5.99
N LEU A 36 3.90 -6.32 7.08
CA LEU A 36 2.98 -5.21 7.30
C LEU A 36 3.21 -4.09 6.28
N GLN A 37 4.47 -3.75 6.02
CA GLN A 37 4.82 -2.77 5.00
C GLN A 37 4.35 -3.22 3.61
N LEU A 38 4.62 -4.47 3.23
CA LEU A 38 4.16 -5.02 1.95
C LEU A 38 2.63 -5.03 1.84
N GLN A 39 1.91 -5.30 2.94
CA GLN A 39 0.46 -5.23 2.96
C GLN A 39 -0.03 -3.81 2.65
N GLU A 40 0.53 -2.80 3.31
CA GLU A 40 0.18 -1.41 3.10
C GLU A 40 0.46 -0.97 1.65
N GLU A 41 1.62 -1.34 1.10
CA GLU A 41 1.98 -1.05 -0.30
C GLU A 41 0.95 -1.65 -1.29
N ILE A 42 0.57 -2.92 -1.10
CA ILE A 42 -0.43 -3.59 -1.95
C ILE A 42 -1.82 -2.92 -1.82
N GLU A 43 -2.21 -2.50 -0.61
CA GLU A 43 -3.48 -1.83 -0.38
C GLU A 43 -3.50 -0.45 -1.03
N GLN A 44 -2.42 0.33 -0.93
CA GLN A 44 -2.27 1.63 -1.58
C GLN A 44 -2.28 1.51 -3.11
N GLU A 45 -1.56 0.53 -3.69
CA GLU A 45 -1.57 0.30 -5.13
C GLU A 45 -2.99 0.00 -5.65
N LYS A 46 -3.78 -0.78 -4.91
CA LYS A 46 -5.17 -1.07 -5.27
C LYS A 46 -6.05 0.18 -5.20
N LEU A 47 -5.86 1.01 -4.18
CA LEU A 47 -6.58 2.28 -4.05
C LEU A 47 -6.26 3.20 -5.23
N GLN A 48 -4.98 3.33 -5.60
CA GLN A 48 -4.57 4.14 -6.74
C GLN A 48 -5.18 3.62 -8.05
N GLN A 49 -5.08 2.32 -8.30
CA GLN A 49 -5.69 1.70 -9.49
C GLN A 49 -7.21 1.95 -9.55
N SER A 50 -7.89 1.88 -8.40
CA SER A 50 -9.32 2.18 -8.34
C SER A 50 -9.61 3.66 -8.64
N ALA A 51 -8.81 4.57 -8.10
CA ALA A 51 -8.96 6.01 -8.32
C ALA A 51 -8.72 6.37 -9.79
N ASP A 52 -7.71 5.77 -10.43
CA ASP A 52 -7.41 5.97 -11.84
C ASP A 52 -8.58 5.51 -12.73
N LEU A 53 -9.15 4.32 -12.45
CA LEU A 53 -10.34 3.82 -13.15
C LEU A 53 -11.57 4.73 -12.96
N TYR A 54 -11.77 5.27 -11.76
CA TYR A 54 -12.83 6.25 -11.51
C TYR A 54 -12.60 7.55 -12.27
N ALA A 55 -11.36 8.04 -12.34
CA ALA A 55 -11.01 9.24 -13.07
C ALA A 55 -11.25 9.07 -14.58
N GLU A 56 -10.89 7.91 -15.14
CA GLU A 56 -11.19 7.56 -16.54
C GLU A 56 -12.70 7.60 -16.80
N LEU A 57 -13.51 6.92 -15.96
CA LEU A 57 -14.96 6.90 -16.12
C LEU A 57 -15.60 8.28 -15.97
N TYR A 58 -15.13 9.07 -14.99
CA TYR A 58 -15.62 10.42 -14.76
C TYR A 58 -15.26 11.38 -15.91
N ALA A 59 -14.10 11.22 -16.55
CA ALA A 59 -13.71 12.01 -17.71
C ALA A 59 -14.60 11.76 -18.94
N GLU A 60 -15.25 10.59 -19.02
CA GLU A 60 -16.20 10.26 -20.09
C GLU A 60 -17.60 10.84 -19.84
N ASP A 61 -17.92 11.28 -18.62
CA ASP A 61 -19.23 11.81 -18.22
C ASP A 61 -19.19 13.35 -18.07
N ALA A 62 -19.34 14.04 -19.21
CA ALA A 62 -19.29 15.50 -19.28
C ALA A 62 -20.41 16.19 -18.46
N GLU A 63 -21.59 15.59 -18.37
CA GLU A 63 -22.70 16.16 -17.60
C GLU A 63 -22.40 16.11 -16.10
N LEU A 64 -21.88 14.97 -15.62
CA LEU A 64 -21.45 14.82 -14.24
C LEU A 64 -20.26 15.74 -13.91
N PHE A 65 -19.30 15.88 -14.83
CA PHE A 65 -18.17 16.80 -14.70
C PHE A 65 -18.64 18.25 -14.54
N GLU A 66 -19.52 18.74 -15.43
CA GLU A 66 -20.05 20.11 -15.35
C GLU A 66 -20.84 20.35 -14.07
N LEU A 67 -21.65 19.37 -13.63
CA LEU A 67 -22.42 19.48 -12.39
C LEU A 67 -21.52 19.54 -11.14
N THR A 68 -20.45 18.76 -11.12
CA THR A 68 -19.51 18.71 -9.98
C THR A 68 -18.62 19.94 -9.92
N GLU A 69 -18.10 20.44 -11.04
CA GLU A 69 -17.35 21.71 -11.10
C GLU A 69 -18.22 22.90 -10.66
N ALA A 70 -19.49 22.93 -11.07
CA ALA A 70 -20.43 23.97 -10.65
C ALA A 70 -20.68 23.97 -9.13
N ALA A 71 -20.69 22.79 -8.50
CA ALA A 71 -20.87 22.66 -7.05
C ALA A 71 -19.61 23.06 -6.24
N VAL A 72 -18.40 22.92 -6.83
CA VAL A 72 -17.15 23.34 -6.19
C VAL A 72 -17.04 24.86 -6.07
N ALA A 73 -17.60 25.60 -7.04
CA ALA A 73 -17.52 27.06 -7.08
C ALA A 73 -18.19 27.76 -5.87
N ASP A 74 -19.14 27.11 -5.20
CA ASP A 74 -19.87 27.63 -4.02
C ASP A 74 -19.42 26.98 -2.70
N TRP A 75 -18.34 26.20 -2.69
CA TRP A 75 -17.88 25.53 -1.47
C TRP A 75 -17.12 26.52 -0.56
N PRO A 76 -17.54 26.70 0.71
CA PRO A 76 -16.85 27.59 1.63
C PRO A 76 -15.47 27.04 2.03
N GLU A 77 -14.47 27.93 2.17
CA GLU A 77 -13.11 27.61 2.64
C GLU A 77 -13.08 26.88 3.99
#